data_AF-A0A7Y0S1X8-F1
#
_entry.id   AF-A0A7Y0S1X8-F1
#
_cell.length_a   1.000
_cell.length_b   1.000
_cell.length_c   1.000
_cell.angle_alpha   90.00
_cell.angle_beta   90.00
_cell.angle_gamma   90.00
#
_symmetry.space_group_name_H-M   'P 1'
#
loop_
_entity.id
_entity.type
_entity.pdbx_description
1 polymer ?
#
loop_
_entity_poly.entity_id
_entity_poly.type
_entity_poly.pdbx_seq_one_letter_code
_entity_poly.pdbx_strand_id
1 'polypeptide(L)' 'MQKILDCTLRDGGYYNHWDFSPEVVDAYLTAVAKAKIDYVELGLRNYPKSVYSGPFAYTTEEFLNTLHLPKGP' A
#
# COMPACT_ATOMS: atom_id res chain seq x y z
N MET A 1 8.27 -20.24 -13.18
CA MET A 1 6.99 -19.51 -13.03
C MET A 1 7.33 -18.05 -12.82
N GLN A 2 6.61 -17.13 -13.47
CA GLN A 2 6.85 -15.68 -13.32
C GLN A 2 6.18 -15.20 -12.03
N LYS A 3 6.82 -14.29 -11.32
CA LYS A 3 6.26 -13.62 -10.13
C LYS A 3 5.67 -12.27 -10.54
N ILE A 4 4.54 -11.89 -9.96
CA ILE A 4 3.82 -10.66 -10.25
C ILE A 4 3.93 -9.70 -9.05
N LEU A 5 4.17 -8.43 -9.36
CA LEU A 5 4.15 -7.33 -8.40
C LEU A 5 3.00 -6.40 -8.74
N ASP A 6 2.18 -6.06 -7.75
CA ASP A 6 1.17 -5.03 -7.83
C ASP A 6 1.66 -3.77 -7.07
N CYS A 7 1.62 -2.62 -7.72
CA CYS A 7 2.08 -1.34 -7.17
C CYS A 7 0.94 -0.31 -7.01
N THR A 8 -0.31 -0.75 -6.92
CA THR A 8 -1.49 0.14 -6.92
C THR A 8 -1.44 1.21 -5.83
N LEU A 9 -1.13 0.85 -4.58
CA LEU A 9 -1.11 1.83 -3.47
C LEU A 9 0.07 2.80 -3.57
N ARG A 10 1.23 2.33 -4.06
CA ARG A 10 2.39 3.17 -4.28
C ARG A 10 2.22 4.12 -5.46
N ASP A 11 1.82 3.61 -6.62
CA ASP A 11 1.79 4.37 -7.87
C ASP A 11 0.47 5.13 -8.05
N GLY A 12 -0.65 4.51 -7.68
CA GLY A 12 -1.96 5.15 -7.67
C GLY A 12 -2.09 6.29 -6.64
N GLY A 13 -1.21 6.30 -5.64
CA GLY A 13 -1.11 7.36 -4.63
C GLY A 13 -0.86 8.76 -5.22
N TYR A 14 -0.38 8.85 -6.46
CA TYR A 14 -0.17 10.11 -7.16
C TYR A 14 -1.41 11.01 -7.20
N TYR A 15 -2.62 10.44 -7.33
CA TYR A 15 -3.85 11.21 -7.51
C TYR A 15 -4.51 11.68 -6.21
N ASN A 16 -4.24 11.01 -5.10
CA ASN A 16 -4.86 11.26 -3.80
C ASN A 16 -3.85 11.56 -2.70
N HIS A 17 -2.65 12.01 -3.07
CA HIS A 17 -1.57 12.29 -2.13
C HIS A 17 -1.18 11.09 -1.26
N TRP A 18 -1.30 9.85 -1.76
CA TRP A 18 -1.04 8.61 -1.01
C TRP A 18 -1.91 8.44 0.25
N ASP A 19 -3.09 9.05 0.24
CA ASP A 19 -4.06 8.99 1.34
C ASP A 19 -5.27 8.15 0.95
N PHE A 20 -5.24 6.88 1.36
CA PHE A 20 -6.29 5.91 1.09
C PHE A 20 -7.06 5.63 2.37
N SER A 21 -8.39 5.53 2.29
CA SER A 21 -9.18 5.14 3.45
C SER A 21 -8.87 3.70 3.86
N PRO A 22 -8.96 3.35 5.16
CA PRO A 22 -8.70 1.99 5.62
C PRO A 22 -9.54 0.93 4.91
N GLU A 23 -10.80 1.24 4.58
CA GLU A 23 -11.72 0.31 3.91
C GLU A 23 -11.24 -0.02 2.49
N VAL A 24 -10.67 0.96 1.78
CA VAL A 24 -10.11 0.76 0.44
C VAL A 24 -8.85 -0.10 0.52
N VAL A 25 -7.99 0.18 1.50
CA VAL A 25 -6.74 -0.58 1.73
C VAL A 25 -7.06 -2.04 2.04
N ASP A 26 -7.97 -2.30 2.98
CA ASP A 26 -8.34 -3.66 3.39
C ASP A 26 -8.99 -4.44 2.24
N ALA A 27 -9.86 -3.79 1.47
CA ALA A 27 -10.49 -4.38 0.29
C ALA A 27 -9.44 -4.74 -0.78
N TYR A 28 -8.50 -3.83 -1.07
CA TYR A 28 -7.43 -4.04 -2.02
C TYR A 28 -6.49 -5.19 -1.60
N LEU A 29 -5.96 -5.16 -0.37
CA LEU A 29 -5.03 -6.18 0.13
C LEU A 29 -5.68 -7.57 0.13
N THR A 30 -6.95 -7.65 0.50
CA THR A 30 -7.74 -8.88 0.41
C THR A 30 -7.87 -9.37 -1.03
N ALA A 31 -8.12 -8.48 -1.98
CA ALA A 31 -8.29 -8.82 -3.39
C ALA A 31 -6.99 -9.35 -4.02
N VAL A 32 -5.86 -8.66 -3.80
CA VAL A 32 -4.55 -9.09 -4.36
C VAL A 32 -4.08 -10.42 -3.78
N ALA A 33 -4.32 -10.68 -2.49
CA ALA A 33 -4.04 -11.97 -1.88
C ALA A 33 -4.90 -13.09 -2.47
N LYS A 34 -6.21 -12.86 -2.67
CA LYS A 34 -7.12 -13.82 -3.34
C LYS A 34 -6.72 -14.09 -4.80
N ALA A 35 -6.20 -13.07 -5.49
CA ALA A 35 -5.68 -13.19 -6.85
C ALA A 35 -4.31 -13.88 -6.94
N LYS A 36 -3.70 -14.25 -5.79
CA LYS A 36 -2.37 -14.88 -5.70
C LYS A 36 -1.26 -14.03 -6.32
N ILE A 37 -1.32 -12.71 -6.15
CA ILE A 37 -0.22 -11.81 -6.51
C ILE A 37 0.94 -12.04 -5.52
N ASP A 38 2.15 -12.20 -6.04
CA ASP A 38 3.32 -12.56 -5.24
C ASP A 38 3.82 -11.41 -4.35
N TYR A 39 3.74 -10.17 -4.83
CA TYR A 39 4.23 -8.98 -4.13
C TYR A 39 3.29 -7.79 -4.25
N VAL A 40 3.22 -7.01 -3.17
CA VAL A 40 2.52 -5.72 -3.13
C VAL A 40 3.52 -4.63 -2.74
N GLU A 41 3.68 -3.61 -3.58
CA GLU A 41 4.39 -2.38 -3.24
C GLU A 41 3.41 -1.42 -2.54
N LEU A 42 3.46 -1.39 -1.20
CA LEU A 42 2.51 -0.61 -0.40
C LEU A 42 2.66 0.91 -0.62
N GLY A 43 3.88 1.41 -0.70
CA GLY A 43 4.12 2.85 -0.71
C GLY A 43 5.59 3.24 -0.79
N LEU A 44 5.85 4.50 -0.48
CA LEU A 44 7.17 5.12 -0.49
C LEU A 44 7.72 5.27 0.93
N ARG A 45 9.04 5.53 1.05
CA ARG A 45 9.76 5.88 2.30
C ARG A 45 10.37 7.28 2.18
N ASN A 46 9.53 8.29 1.96
CA ASN A 46 9.99 9.67 1.78
C ASN A 46 10.41 10.32 3.11
N TYR A 47 11.24 11.37 3.02
CA TYR A 47 11.45 12.31 4.13
C TYR A 47 10.23 13.24 4.28
N PRO A 48 9.99 13.80 5.49
CA PRO A 48 8.93 14.78 5.72
C PRO A 48 8.98 15.93 4.70
N LYS A 49 7.82 16.26 4.13
CA LYS A 49 7.67 17.36 3.16
C LYS A 49 6.85 18.50 3.77
N SER A 50 6.96 19.68 3.17
CA SER A 50 6.20 20.88 3.58
C SER A 50 4.72 20.83 3.19
N VAL A 51 4.34 19.91 2.29
CA VAL A 51 2.96 19.68 1.85
C VAL A 51 2.47 18.36 2.43
N TYR A 52 1.19 18.30 2.78
CA TYR A 52 0.56 17.07 3.25
C TYR A 52 0.76 15.93 2.25
N SER A 53 1.06 14.75 2.77
CA SER A 53 1.00 13.49 2.04
C SER A 53 0.53 12.43 3.02
N GLY A 54 -0.31 11.52 2.54
CA GLY A 54 -0.92 10.48 3.33
C GLY A 54 0.06 9.39 3.76
N PRO A 55 -0.43 8.42 4.54
CA PRO A 55 0.41 7.40 5.17
C PRO A 55 1.28 6.61 4.19
N PHE A 56 0.79 6.32 2.98
CA PHE A 56 1.53 5.54 1.98
C PHE A 56 2.65 6.32 1.28
N ALA A 57 2.77 7.64 1.48
CA ALA A 57 3.93 8.40 1.02
C ALA A 57 5.17 8.18 1.90
N TYR A 58 4.96 7.75 3.15
CA TYR A 58 6.00 7.60 4.16
C TYR A 58 6.17 6.16 4.62
N THR A 59 5.08 5.39 4.61
CA THR A 59 5.01 3.97 4.97
C THR A 59 5.86 3.67 6.21
N THR A 60 5.64 4.44 7.29
CA THR A 60 6.45 4.32 8.50
C THR A 60 6.22 2.96 9.17
N GLU A 61 7.14 2.57 10.07
CA GLU A 61 6.96 1.34 10.85
C GLU A 61 5.69 1.41 11.70
N GLU A 62 5.38 2.56 12.31
CA GLU A 62 4.14 2.69 13.08
C GLU A 62 2.92 2.47 12.20
N PHE A 63 2.88 3.06 11.00
CA PHE A 63 1.76 2.88 10.08
C PHE A 63 1.66 1.41 9.61
N LEU A 64 2.77 0.76 9.26
CA LEU A 64 2.78 -0.64 8.85
C LEU A 64 2.19 -1.57 9.91
N ASN A 65 2.47 -1.30 11.18
CA ASN A 65 1.94 -2.07 12.30
C ASN A 65 0.42 -1.89 12.52
N THR A 66 -0.21 -0.92 11.84
CA THR A 66 -1.68 -0.75 11.87
C THR A 66 -2.41 -1.55 10.78
N LEU A 67 -1.69 -2.06 9.78
CA LEU A 67 -2.29 -2.73 8.62
C LEU A 67 -2.72 -4.17 8.95
N HIS A 68 -3.93 -4.55 8.55
CA HIS A 68 -4.39 -5.93 8.60
C HIS A 68 -3.95 -6.68 7.34
N LEU A 69 -2.80 -7.37 7.41
CA LEU A 69 -2.25 -8.10 6.27
C LEU A 69 -2.88 -9.50 6.14
N PRO A 70 -3.52 -9.84 5.00
CA PRO A 70 -4.02 -11.19 4.76
C PRO A 70 -2.86 -12.17 4.54
N LYS A 71 -3.11 -13.46 4.76
CA LYS A 71 -2.14 -14.52 4.42
C LYS A 71 -1.94 -14.55 2.90
N GLY A 72 -0.70 -14.34 2.46
CA GLY A 72 -0.30 -14.41 1.06
C GLY A 72 -0.26 -15.84 0.49
N PRO A 73 -0.12 -15.97 -0.84
CA PRO A 73 0.07 -17.25 -1.54
C PRO A 73 1.38 -17.96 -1.17
#